data_AF-A0A962E6D4-F1
#
_entry.id   AF-A0A962E6D4-F1
#
_cell.length_a   1.000
_cell.length_b   1.000
_cell.length_c   1.000
_cell.angle_alpha   90.00
_cell.angle_beta   90.00
_cell.angle_gamma   90.00
#
_symmetry.space_group_name_H-M   'P 1'
#
loop_
_entity.id
_entity.type
_entity.pdbx_description
1 polymer ?
#
loop_
_entity_poly.entity_id
_entity_poly.type
_entity_poly.pdbx_seq_one_letter_code
_entity_poly.pdbx_strand_id
1 'polypeptide(L)'
;LIRVDAEGNESEERQQPGADVQALRARILVIVEREGKTLSAVNAGLFAGRLADQVGVRITEVRRELANKLVRNYCLAKGIAVAVNPIPVADLLSAAALDVSLVVHLSKLYGLPLTRTEAGKLVATIVAQLAVLMGAIWGVHLVSAALKGISVGLSTALTAGAQGALAWYATRIIGDAAEEWLARGKSWGEQGPKRALQEILKNLDRESILRDARSEILARLKADR
;
A
#
# COMPACT_ATOMS: atom_id res chain seq x y z
N LEU A 1 56.99 -35.35 18.83
CA LEU A 1 57.35 -35.97 20.12
C LEU A 1 57.71 -37.41 19.83
N ILE A 2 58.94 -37.80 20.12
CA ILE A 2 59.35 -39.20 20.00
C ILE A 2 59.11 -39.83 21.36
N ARG A 3 58.19 -40.79 21.44
CA ARG A 3 57.97 -41.59 22.64
C ARG A 3 58.67 -42.92 22.45
N VAL A 4 59.54 -43.26 23.39
CA VAL A 4 60.23 -44.54 23.43
C VAL A 4 59.53 -45.39 24.48
N ASP A 5 59.04 -46.56 24.08
CA ASP A 5 58.44 -47.54 24.99
C ASP A 5 59.50 -48.31 25.78
N ALA A 6 59.07 -49.16 26.72
CA ALA A 6 59.97 -49.90 27.59
C ALA A 6 60.82 -50.94 26.83
N GLU A 7 60.40 -51.31 25.62
CA GLU A 7 61.13 -52.22 24.72
C GLU A 7 62.13 -51.50 23.79
N GLY A 8 62.21 -50.17 23.84
CA GLY A 8 63.16 -49.38 23.05
C GLY A 8 62.67 -49.03 21.64
N ASN A 9 61.39 -49.20 21.33
CA ASN A 9 60.83 -48.80 20.05
C ASN A 9 60.45 -47.32 20.07
N GLU A 10 60.93 -46.58 19.07
CA GLU A 10 60.65 -45.16 18.92
C GLU A 10 59.40 -44.94 18.06
N SER A 11 58.40 -44.27 18.61
CA SER A 11 57.22 -43.82 17.86
C SER A 11 57.25 -42.30 17.71
N GLU A 12 57.20 -41.81 16.46
CA GLU A 12 57.16 -40.39 16.15
C GLU A 12 55.71 -39.89 16.09
N GLU A 13 55.29 -39.11 17.07
CA GLU A 13 53.99 -38.44 17.08
C GLU A 13 54.17 -36.95 16.72
N ARG A 14 53.61 -36.52 15.58
CA ARG A 14 53.58 -35.09 15.21
C ARG A 14 52.39 -34.40 15.89
N GLN A 15 52.65 -33.69 16.98
CA GLN A 15 51.71 -32.74 17.55
C GLN A 15 51.75 -31.43 16.77
N GLN A 16 50.60 -31.00 16.25
CA GLN A 16 50.44 -29.64 15.75
C GLN A 16 50.29 -28.72 16.97
N PRO A 17 51.22 -27.78 17.21
CA PRO A 17 51.07 -26.84 18.32
C PRO A 17 49.80 -26.01 18.11
N GLY A 18 49.11 -25.69 19.20
CA GLY A 18 47.97 -24.78 19.15
C GLY A 18 48.41 -23.43 18.55
N ALA A 19 47.53 -22.81 17.74
CA ALA A 19 47.84 -21.52 17.12
C ALA A 19 48.25 -20.49 18.19
N ASP A 20 49.41 -19.87 18.03
CA ASP A 20 49.86 -18.80 18.93
C ASP A 20 49.07 -17.52 18.62
N VAL A 21 48.10 -17.23 19.48
CA VAL A 21 47.22 -16.07 19.37
C VAL A 21 47.61 -14.94 20.32
N GLN A 22 48.74 -15.04 21.05
CA GLN A 22 49.09 -14.03 22.06
C GLN A 22 49.37 -12.66 21.43
N ALA A 23 50.12 -12.64 20.32
CA ALA A 23 50.40 -11.41 19.57
C ALA A 23 49.11 -10.79 18.99
N LEU A 24 48.18 -11.62 18.48
CA LEU A 24 46.89 -11.18 17.97
C LEU A 24 46.02 -10.58 19.08
N ARG A 25 45.96 -11.24 20.25
CA ARG A 25 45.21 -10.77 21.42
C ARG A 25 45.72 -9.41 21.91
N ALA A 26 47.04 -9.26 22.03
CA ALA A 26 47.66 -7.99 22.40
C ALA A 26 47.32 -6.89 21.39
N ARG A 27 47.37 -7.21 20.09
CA ARG A 27 47.03 -6.24 19.03
C ARG A 27 45.56 -5.83 19.07
N ILE A 28 44.63 -6.75 19.32
CA ILE A 28 43.21 -6.45 19.47
C ILE A 28 42.96 -5.55 20.67
N LEU A 29 43.61 -5.80 21.81
CA LEU A 29 43.48 -4.96 23.01
C LEU A 29 43.91 -3.52 22.74
N VAL A 30 45.06 -3.33 22.07
CA VAL A 30 45.55 -2.00 21.66
C VAL A 30 44.54 -1.27 20.76
N ILE A 31 43.93 -1.99 19.81
CA ILE A 31 42.92 -1.41 18.91
C ILE A 31 41.64 -1.05 19.68
N VAL A 32 41.19 -1.90 20.61
CA VAL A 32 40.00 -1.67 21.43
C VAL A 32 40.21 -0.49 22.39
N GLU A 33 41.37 -0.37 23.02
CA GLU A 33 41.68 0.79 23.88
C GLU A 33 41.67 2.10 23.10
N ARG A 34 42.22 2.08 21.88
CA ARG A 34 42.33 3.29 21.04
C ARG A 34 41.01 3.68 20.38
N GLU A 35 40.26 2.70 19.86
CA GLU A 35 39.16 2.94 18.91
C GLU A 35 37.83 2.31 19.35
N GLY A 36 37.78 1.65 20.52
CA GLY A 36 36.61 0.91 20.99
C GLY A 36 35.33 1.73 21.09
N LYS A 37 35.41 3.02 21.47
CA LYS A 37 34.25 3.93 21.50
C LYS A 37 33.69 4.17 20.09
N THR A 38 34.57 4.39 19.11
CA THR A 38 34.19 4.58 17.70
C THR A 38 33.58 3.31 17.13
N LEU A 39 34.18 2.15 17.40
CA LEU A 39 33.67 0.84 16.96
C LEU A 39 32.28 0.55 17.56
N SER A 40 32.07 0.86 18.85
CA SER A 40 30.76 0.73 19.49
C SER A 40 29.72 1.66 18.87
N ALA A 41 30.09 2.91 18.54
CA ALA A 41 29.20 3.86 17.90
C ALA A 41 28.81 3.42 16.48
N VAL A 42 29.77 2.93 15.68
CA VAL A 42 29.50 2.37 14.34
C VAL A 42 28.60 1.15 14.43
N ASN A 43 28.87 0.23 15.36
CA ASN A 43 28.04 -0.96 15.56
C ASN A 43 26.62 -0.60 16.02
N ALA A 44 26.48 0.37 16.93
CA ALA A 44 25.19 0.90 17.33
C ALA A 44 24.43 1.56 16.16
N GLY A 45 25.14 2.30 15.30
CA GLY A 45 24.56 2.88 14.09
C GLY A 45 24.08 1.82 13.09
N LEU A 46 24.87 0.76 12.85
CA LEU A 46 24.48 -0.36 11.99
C LEU A 46 23.33 -1.19 12.59
N PHE A 47 23.27 -1.32 13.91
CA PHE A 47 22.15 -1.97 14.60
C PHE A 47 20.88 -1.12 14.52
N ALA A 48 20.99 0.18 14.81
CA ALA A 48 19.88 1.13 14.70
C ALA A 48 19.34 1.20 13.27
N GLY A 49 20.22 1.19 12.25
CA GLY A 49 19.83 1.12 10.85
C GLY A 49 19.03 -0.14 10.53
N ARG A 50 19.55 -1.33 10.86
CA ARG A 50 18.84 -2.59 10.64
C ARG A 50 17.49 -2.67 11.38
N LEU A 51 17.43 -2.16 12.61
CA LEU A 51 16.18 -2.09 13.38
C LEU A 51 15.19 -1.12 12.74
N ALA A 52 15.66 0.06 12.30
CA ALA A 52 14.84 1.04 11.60
C ALA A 52 14.27 0.48 10.29
N ASP A 53 15.06 -0.26 9.53
CA ASP A 53 14.62 -0.91 8.30
C ASP A 53 13.54 -1.98 8.57
N GLN A 54 13.76 -2.85 9.56
CA GLN A 54 12.80 -3.89 9.93
C GLN A 54 11.47 -3.32 10.45
N VAL A 55 11.55 -2.31 11.32
CA VAL A 55 10.37 -1.59 11.82
C VAL A 55 9.69 -0.83 10.68
N GLY A 56 10.45 -0.24 9.76
CA GLY A 56 9.95 0.45 8.57
C GLY A 56 9.13 -0.45 7.65
N VAL A 57 9.61 -1.66 7.36
CA VAL A 57 8.87 -2.66 6.57
C VAL A 57 7.57 -3.05 7.27
N ARG A 58 7.63 -3.37 8.57
CA ARG A 58 6.45 -3.82 9.31
C ARG A 58 5.39 -2.73 9.48
N ILE A 59 5.81 -1.49 9.70
CA ILE A 59 4.92 -0.32 9.74
C ILE A 59 4.25 -0.13 8.38
N THR A 60 4.98 -0.33 7.28
CA THR A 60 4.44 -0.16 5.93
C THR A 60 3.38 -1.21 5.60
N GLU A 61 3.60 -2.47 5.97
CA GLU A 61 2.61 -3.55 5.80
C GLU A 61 1.33 -3.29 6.60
N VAL A 62 1.47 -2.93 7.89
CA VAL A 62 0.33 -2.63 8.76
C VAL A 62 -0.44 -1.40 8.24
N ARG A 63 0.27 -0.37 7.79
CA ARG A 63 -0.35 0.81 7.17
C ARG A 63 -1.12 0.44 5.92
N ARG A 64 -0.57 -0.40 5.04
CA ARG A 64 -1.26 -0.90 3.84
C ARG A 64 -2.54 -1.64 4.21
N GLU A 65 -2.51 -2.52 5.20
CA GLU A 65 -3.70 -3.28 5.61
C GLU A 65 -4.80 -2.37 6.16
N LEU A 66 -4.44 -1.41 7.01
CA LEU A 66 -5.36 -0.41 7.54
C LEU A 66 -5.90 0.52 6.45
N ALA A 67 -5.06 0.89 5.48
CA ALA A 67 -5.46 1.70 4.33
C ALA A 67 -6.48 0.95 3.47
N ASN A 68 -6.23 -0.33 3.16
CA ASN A 68 -7.14 -1.18 2.41
C ASN A 68 -8.50 -1.31 3.12
N LYS A 69 -8.52 -1.53 4.44
CA LYS A 69 -9.75 -1.58 5.25
C LYS A 69 -10.50 -0.25 5.21
N LEU A 70 -9.79 0.86 5.38
CA LEU A 70 -10.36 2.21 5.31
C LEU A 70 -10.98 2.48 3.93
N VAL A 71 -10.24 2.22 2.85
CA VAL A 71 -10.71 2.38 1.46
C VAL A 71 -11.94 1.52 1.20
N ARG A 72 -11.94 0.24 1.63
CA ARG A 72 -13.10 -0.67 1.47
C ARG A 72 -14.36 -0.06 2.11
N ASN A 73 -14.26 0.44 3.33
CA ASN A 73 -15.41 1.04 4.04
C ASN A 73 -15.96 2.28 3.32
N TYR A 74 -15.10 3.13 2.77
CA TYR A 74 -15.53 4.29 1.97
C TYR A 74 -16.14 3.89 0.64
N CYS A 75 -15.56 2.89 -0.05
CA CYS A 75 -16.12 2.37 -1.30
C CYS A 75 -17.52 1.80 -1.09
N LEU A 76 -17.72 1.09 0.02
CA LEU A 76 -19.00 0.54 0.42
C LEU A 76 -20.02 1.62 0.76
N ALA A 77 -19.64 2.60 1.59
CA ALA A 77 -20.50 3.72 1.93
C ALA A 77 -20.95 4.49 0.67
N LYS A 78 -20.00 4.79 -0.23
CA LYS A 78 -20.26 5.47 -1.49
C LYS A 78 -21.10 4.62 -2.45
N GLY A 79 -20.81 3.32 -2.55
CA GLY A 79 -21.55 2.39 -3.39
C GLY A 79 -23.01 2.23 -2.97
N ILE A 80 -23.28 2.11 -1.67
CA ILE A 80 -24.64 2.06 -1.12
C ILE A 80 -25.36 3.39 -1.33
N ALA A 81 -24.71 4.52 -1.01
CA ALA A 81 -25.31 5.85 -1.18
C ALA A 81 -25.79 6.07 -2.62
N VAL A 82 -24.97 5.70 -3.61
CA VAL A 82 -25.32 5.81 -5.04
C VAL A 82 -26.38 4.78 -5.46
N ALA A 83 -26.41 3.60 -4.85
CA ALA A 83 -27.40 2.57 -5.16
C ALA A 83 -28.80 2.91 -4.61
N VAL A 84 -28.89 3.50 -3.41
CA VAL A 84 -30.17 3.85 -2.77
C VAL A 84 -30.77 5.11 -3.39
N ASN A 85 -29.93 6.10 -3.72
CA ASN A 85 -30.35 7.34 -4.34
C ASN A 85 -29.59 7.54 -5.66
N PRO A 86 -30.16 7.17 -6.81
CA PRO A 86 -29.53 7.44 -8.11
C PRO A 86 -29.46 8.95 -8.32
N ILE A 87 -28.30 9.53 -8.00
CA ILE A 87 -28.06 10.98 -7.90
C ILE A 87 -28.52 11.70 -9.19
N PRO A 88 -29.56 12.56 -9.13
CA PRO A 88 -29.71 13.64 -10.09
C PRO A 88 -28.54 14.60 -9.87
N VAL A 89 -27.90 15.04 -10.96
CA VAL A 89 -26.63 15.80 -11.08
C VAL A 89 -26.35 16.91 -10.03
N ALA A 90 -27.36 17.34 -9.26
CA ALA A 90 -27.26 18.31 -8.16
C ALA A 90 -26.40 17.87 -6.94
N ASP A 91 -26.12 16.57 -6.72
CA ASP A 91 -25.42 16.10 -5.49
C ASP A 91 -23.96 15.66 -5.69
N LEU A 92 -23.32 16.11 -6.78
CA LEU A 92 -21.91 15.81 -7.08
C LEU A 92 -20.95 16.27 -5.95
N LEU A 93 -21.34 17.31 -5.21
CA LEU A 93 -20.60 17.82 -4.05
C LEU A 93 -20.61 16.84 -2.87
N SER A 94 -21.75 16.20 -2.58
CA SER A 94 -21.85 15.19 -1.52
C SER A 94 -21.09 13.91 -1.87
N ALA A 95 -21.13 13.50 -3.15
CA ALA A 95 -20.32 12.39 -3.65
C ALA A 95 -18.80 12.67 -3.58
N ALA A 96 -18.39 13.93 -3.76
CA ALA A 96 -17.00 14.36 -3.62
C ALA A 96 -16.54 14.44 -2.15
N ALA A 97 -17.44 14.75 -1.22
CA ALA A 97 -17.12 14.85 0.20
C ALA A 97 -16.62 13.53 0.80
N LEU A 98 -17.17 12.38 0.34
CA LEU A 98 -16.70 11.05 0.75
C LEU A 98 -15.27 10.78 0.28
N ASP A 99 -14.93 11.12 -0.96
CA ASP A 99 -13.57 10.93 -1.49
C ASP A 99 -12.56 11.84 -0.79
N VAL A 100 -12.94 13.10 -0.54
CA VAL A 100 -12.09 14.04 0.23
C VAL A 100 -11.88 13.53 1.65
N SER A 101 -12.92 13.01 2.31
CA SER A 101 -12.82 12.46 3.65
C SER A 101 -11.95 11.20 3.70
N LEU A 102 -12.08 10.33 2.70
CA LEU A 102 -11.19 9.18 2.52
C LEU A 102 -9.73 9.61 2.46
N VAL A 103 -9.41 10.58 1.60
CA VAL A 103 -8.04 11.09 1.44
C VAL A 103 -7.52 11.74 2.73
N VAL A 104 -8.35 12.52 3.43
CA VAL A 104 -7.97 13.10 4.73
C VAL A 104 -7.66 11.99 5.75
N HIS A 105 -8.47 10.94 5.82
CA HIS A 105 -8.24 9.85 6.77
C HIS A 105 -7.02 8.99 6.39
N LEU A 106 -6.81 8.72 5.11
CA LEU A 106 -5.57 8.09 4.63
C LEU A 106 -4.36 8.95 4.98
N SER A 107 -4.43 10.27 4.79
CA SER A 107 -3.30 11.16 5.09
C SER A 107 -2.84 11.09 6.55
N LYS A 108 -3.79 10.94 7.49
CA LYS A 108 -3.51 10.73 8.91
C LYS A 108 -2.87 9.38 9.16
N LEU A 109 -3.35 8.33 8.49
CA LEU A 109 -2.80 6.97 8.60
C LEU A 109 -1.33 6.89 8.12
N TYR A 110 -0.99 7.65 7.08
CA TYR A 110 0.38 7.72 6.54
C TYR A 110 1.29 8.72 7.29
N GLY A 111 0.79 9.39 8.33
CA GLY A 111 1.56 10.39 9.09
C GLY A 111 1.80 11.70 8.33
N LEU A 112 1.03 11.96 7.28
CA LEU A 112 1.17 13.10 6.37
C LEU A 112 -0.14 13.88 6.29
N PRO A 113 -0.66 14.42 7.42
CA PRO A 113 -2.01 14.98 7.48
C PRO A 113 -2.21 16.05 6.40
N LEU A 114 -3.37 15.97 5.74
CA LEU A 114 -3.84 16.93 4.76
C LEU A 114 -5.06 17.68 5.30
N THR A 115 -5.14 18.95 4.94
CA THR A 115 -6.36 19.74 5.05
C THR A 115 -7.40 19.25 4.04
N ARG A 116 -8.69 19.56 4.27
CA ARG A 116 -9.77 19.25 3.32
C ARG A 116 -9.51 19.88 1.94
N THR A 117 -8.90 21.06 1.91
CA THR A 117 -8.55 21.77 0.67
C THR A 117 -7.47 21.04 -0.12
N GLU A 118 -6.39 20.57 0.54
CA GLU A 118 -5.33 19.81 -0.13
C GLU A 118 -5.84 18.45 -0.62
N ALA A 119 -6.62 17.75 0.22
CA ALA A 119 -7.27 16.51 -0.16
C ALA A 119 -8.21 16.70 -1.36
N GLY A 120 -8.99 17.79 -1.38
CA GLY A 120 -9.83 18.17 -2.53
C GLY A 120 -9.04 18.39 -3.81
N LYS A 121 -7.89 19.08 -3.75
CA LYS A 121 -7.01 19.26 -4.91
C LYS A 121 -6.45 17.93 -5.43
N LEU A 122 -6.06 17.03 -4.51
CA LEU A 122 -5.58 15.69 -4.87
C LEU A 122 -6.68 14.88 -5.58
N VAL A 123 -7.88 14.81 -4.99
CA VAL A 123 -9.05 14.15 -5.59
C VAL A 123 -9.37 14.73 -6.96
N ALA A 124 -9.41 16.06 -7.10
CA ALA A 124 -9.67 16.72 -8.39
C ALA A 124 -8.63 16.33 -9.44
N THR A 125 -7.35 16.24 -9.06
CA THR A 125 -6.26 15.83 -9.95
C THR A 125 -6.46 14.39 -10.40
N ILE A 126 -6.75 13.48 -9.47
CA ILE A 126 -7.00 12.05 -9.76
C ILE A 126 -8.21 11.93 -10.69
N VAL A 127 -9.33 12.56 -10.37
CA VAL A 127 -10.56 12.51 -11.16
C VAL A 127 -10.34 13.06 -12.57
N ALA A 128 -9.63 14.19 -12.71
CA ALA A 128 -9.32 14.76 -14.02
C ALA A 128 -8.46 13.81 -14.86
N GLN A 129 -7.44 13.19 -14.27
CA GLN A 129 -6.57 12.24 -14.96
C GLN A 129 -7.30 10.93 -15.29
N LEU A 130 -8.15 10.42 -14.40
CA LEU A 130 -9.03 9.29 -14.69
C LEU A 130 -9.99 9.62 -15.82
N ALA A 131 -10.59 10.82 -15.85
CA ALA A 131 -11.44 11.25 -16.93
C ALA A 131 -10.69 11.30 -18.27
N VAL A 132 -9.41 11.67 -18.29
CA VAL A 132 -8.57 11.62 -19.50
C VAL A 132 -8.24 10.19 -19.91
N LEU A 133 -7.77 9.36 -18.96
CA LEU A 133 -7.36 7.98 -19.22
C LEU A 133 -8.52 7.07 -19.63
N MET A 134 -9.65 7.26 -18.96
CA MET A 134 -10.84 6.45 -19.14
C MET A 134 -11.82 7.11 -20.11
N GLY A 135 -11.69 8.40 -20.44
CA GLY A 135 -12.59 9.12 -21.35
C GLY A 135 -12.68 8.51 -22.74
N ALA A 136 -11.57 7.96 -23.25
CA ALA A 136 -11.55 7.20 -24.50
C ALA A 136 -12.35 5.87 -24.43
N ILE A 137 -12.51 5.30 -23.24
CA ILE A 137 -13.19 4.01 -22.98
C ILE A 137 -14.65 4.23 -22.53
N TRP A 138 -14.92 5.30 -21.76
CA TRP A 138 -16.21 5.62 -21.15
C TRP A 138 -17.17 6.37 -22.08
N GLY A 139 -16.65 7.25 -22.96
CA GLY A 139 -17.48 8.16 -23.77
C GLY A 139 -18.50 7.45 -24.66
N VAL A 140 -18.19 6.22 -25.12
CA VAL A 140 -19.04 5.47 -26.06
C VAL A 140 -19.80 4.32 -25.38
N HIS A 141 -19.18 3.61 -24.42
CA HIS A 141 -19.73 2.34 -23.94
C HIS A 141 -20.58 2.43 -22.68
N LEU A 142 -20.31 3.35 -21.74
CA LEU A 142 -21.02 3.39 -20.46
C LEU A 142 -22.25 4.28 -20.46
N VAL A 143 -22.22 5.40 -21.19
CA VAL A 143 -23.44 6.15 -21.52
C VAL A 143 -24.42 5.24 -22.25
N SER A 144 -23.94 4.49 -23.27
CA SER A 144 -24.77 3.53 -24.00
C SER A 144 -25.26 2.36 -23.13
N ALA A 145 -24.42 1.79 -22.25
CA ALA A 145 -24.84 0.69 -21.36
C ALA A 145 -25.82 1.14 -20.26
N ALA A 146 -25.64 2.34 -19.70
CA ALA A 146 -26.58 2.94 -18.76
C ALA A 146 -27.92 3.25 -19.45
N LEU A 147 -27.90 3.87 -20.63
CA LEU A 147 -29.10 4.14 -21.44
C LEU A 147 -29.79 2.85 -21.93
N LYS A 148 -29.03 1.81 -22.30
CA LYS A 148 -29.59 0.50 -22.68
C LYS A 148 -30.15 -0.26 -21.47
N GLY A 149 -29.58 -0.09 -20.28
CA GLY A 149 -30.14 -0.60 -19.03
C GLY A 149 -31.48 0.05 -18.67
N ILE A 150 -31.66 1.33 -19.00
CA ILE A 150 -32.93 2.08 -18.86
C ILE A 150 -34.00 1.54 -19.85
N SER A 151 -33.58 1.07 -21.03
CA SER A 151 -34.48 0.64 -22.12
C SER A 151 -35.06 -0.77 -22.00
N VAL A 152 -34.53 -1.65 -21.14
CA VAL A 152 -34.84 -3.11 -21.17
C VAL A 152 -35.71 -3.57 -19.98
N GLY A 153 -36.26 -2.68 -19.16
CA GLY A 153 -37.22 -3.07 -18.11
C GLY A 153 -36.62 -3.98 -17.01
N LEU A 154 -35.29 -4.01 -16.89
CA LEU A 154 -34.57 -4.74 -15.85
C LEU A 154 -34.79 -4.02 -14.50
N SER A 155 -35.24 -4.77 -13.49
CA SER A 155 -35.67 -4.30 -12.16
C SER A 155 -34.79 -3.19 -11.56
N THR A 156 -35.41 -2.21 -10.89
CA THR A 156 -34.78 -1.07 -10.17
C THR A 156 -33.56 -1.45 -9.32
N ALA A 157 -33.57 -2.64 -8.71
CA ALA A 157 -32.46 -3.15 -7.89
C ALA A 157 -31.19 -3.47 -8.71
N LEU A 158 -31.35 -3.87 -9.97
CA LEU A 158 -30.24 -4.23 -10.86
C LEU A 158 -29.49 -2.98 -11.34
N THR A 159 -30.22 -1.92 -11.68
CA THR A 159 -29.67 -0.63 -12.09
C THR A 159 -28.97 0.06 -10.92
N ALA A 160 -29.59 0.04 -9.73
CA ALA A 160 -29.00 0.51 -8.48
C ALA A 160 -27.67 -0.19 -8.14
N GLY A 161 -27.63 -1.53 -8.21
CA GLY A 161 -26.42 -2.30 -7.94
C GLY A 161 -25.29 -2.02 -8.92
N ALA A 162 -25.60 -1.79 -10.20
CA ALA A 162 -24.60 -1.44 -11.21
C ALA A 162 -24.00 -0.04 -10.99
N GLN A 163 -24.84 0.96 -10.70
CA GLN A 163 -24.39 2.32 -10.41
C GLN A 163 -23.55 2.38 -9.12
N GLY A 164 -23.99 1.68 -8.06
CA GLY A 164 -23.24 1.55 -6.83
C GLY A 164 -21.89 0.86 -7.01
N ALA A 165 -21.82 -0.20 -7.83
CA ALA A 165 -20.56 -0.88 -8.14
C ALA A 165 -19.57 0.01 -8.93
N LEU A 166 -20.07 0.85 -9.84
CA LEU A 166 -19.22 1.82 -10.54
C LEU A 166 -18.69 2.90 -9.58
N ALA A 167 -19.54 3.41 -8.69
CA ALA A 167 -19.13 4.39 -7.68
C ALA A 167 -18.09 3.80 -6.72
N TRP A 168 -18.28 2.54 -6.32
CA TRP A 168 -17.29 1.77 -5.56
C TRP A 168 -15.95 1.72 -6.30
N TYR A 169 -15.97 1.30 -7.56
CA TYR A 169 -14.75 1.14 -8.36
C TYR A 169 -13.98 2.45 -8.51
N ALA A 170 -14.67 3.56 -8.79
CA ALA A 170 -14.05 4.88 -8.84
C ALA A 170 -13.39 5.26 -7.50
N THR A 171 -14.09 5.03 -6.38
CA THR A 171 -13.58 5.30 -5.03
C THR A 171 -12.36 4.44 -4.70
N ARG A 172 -12.35 3.18 -5.15
CA ARG A 172 -11.22 2.26 -4.97
C ARG A 172 -9.96 2.80 -5.64
N ILE A 173 -10.08 3.28 -6.88
CA ILE A 173 -8.95 3.86 -7.63
C ILE A 173 -8.45 5.14 -6.96
N ILE A 174 -9.36 6.01 -6.49
CA ILE A 174 -8.97 7.22 -5.74
C ILE A 174 -8.20 6.85 -4.47
N GLY A 175 -8.67 5.84 -3.74
CA GLY A 175 -7.99 5.31 -2.56
C GLY A 175 -6.58 4.82 -2.86
N ASP A 176 -6.42 3.96 -3.87
CA ASP A 176 -5.10 3.45 -4.29
C ASP A 176 -4.15 4.57 -4.71
N ALA A 177 -4.64 5.52 -5.51
CA ALA A 177 -3.84 6.63 -6.01
C ALA A 177 -3.40 7.58 -4.89
N ALA A 178 -4.31 7.90 -3.96
CA ALA A 178 -3.99 8.72 -2.81
C ALA A 178 -3.00 8.00 -1.88
N GLU A 179 -3.16 6.70 -1.69
CA GLU A 179 -2.27 5.88 -0.88
C GLU A 179 -0.85 5.88 -1.46
N GLU A 180 -0.71 5.65 -2.77
CA GLU A 180 0.58 5.67 -3.44
C GLU A 180 1.24 7.05 -3.39
N TRP A 181 0.47 8.12 -3.61
CA TRP A 181 0.94 9.51 -3.50
C TRP A 181 1.42 9.85 -2.08
N LEU A 182 0.72 9.36 -1.06
CA LEU A 182 1.12 9.51 0.35
C LEU A 182 2.35 8.67 0.69
N ALA A 183 2.42 7.42 0.23
CA ALA A 183 3.57 6.54 0.43
C ALA A 183 4.85 7.13 -0.18
N ARG A 184 4.72 7.89 -1.27
CA ARG A 184 5.81 8.64 -1.93
C ARG A 184 6.07 10.02 -1.31
N GLY A 185 5.48 10.34 -0.15
CA GLY A 185 5.75 11.58 0.56
C GLY A 185 5.05 12.82 -0.02
N LYS A 186 3.78 12.69 -0.43
CA LYS A 186 2.98 13.74 -1.09
C LYS A 186 3.48 14.09 -2.50
N SER A 187 3.96 13.09 -3.24
CA SER A 187 4.52 13.25 -4.58
C SER A 187 4.06 12.16 -5.54
N TRP A 188 3.86 12.51 -6.81
CA TRP A 188 3.61 11.55 -7.89
C TRP A 188 4.91 10.90 -8.41
N GLY A 189 6.07 11.35 -7.93
CA GLY A 189 7.37 10.99 -8.49
C GLY A 189 7.58 11.55 -9.90
N GLU A 190 8.66 11.10 -10.55
CA GLU A 190 9.09 11.61 -11.86
C GLU A 190 8.11 11.30 -13.00
N GLN A 191 7.30 10.25 -12.85
CA GLN A 191 6.38 9.79 -13.89
C GLN A 191 5.07 10.59 -13.95
N GLY A 192 4.78 11.38 -12.91
CA GLY A 192 3.58 12.20 -12.81
C GLY A 192 2.28 11.40 -12.57
N PRO A 193 1.16 12.11 -12.33
CA PRO A 193 -0.11 11.51 -11.90
C PRO A 193 -0.73 10.58 -12.95
N LYS A 194 -0.56 10.90 -14.24
CA LYS A 194 -1.13 10.10 -15.33
C LYS A 194 -0.56 8.68 -15.35
N ARG A 195 0.76 8.52 -15.20
CA ARG A 195 1.41 7.21 -15.22
C ARG A 195 1.09 6.40 -13.97
N ALA A 196 1.10 7.03 -12.79
CA ALA A 196 0.72 6.37 -11.54
C ALA A 196 -0.70 5.77 -11.66
N LEU A 197 -1.66 6.55 -12.14
CA LEU A 197 -3.03 6.06 -12.38
C LEU A 197 -3.11 4.97 -13.45
N GLN A 198 -2.31 5.05 -14.53
CA GLN A 198 -2.25 3.99 -15.54
C GLN A 198 -1.76 2.67 -14.95
N GLU A 199 -0.77 2.71 -14.07
CA GLU A 199 -0.24 1.52 -13.41
C GLU A 199 -1.27 0.91 -12.45
N ILE A 200 -1.94 1.72 -11.65
CA ILE A 200 -3.05 1.29 -10.79
C ILE A 200 -4.14 0.63 -11.64
N LEU A 201 -4.58 1.27 -12.73
CA LEU A 201 -5.63 0.73 -13.61
C LEU A 201 -5.24 -0.59 -14.28
N LYS A 202 -3.95 -0.78 -14.61
CA LYS A 202 -3.45 -2.04 -15.19
C LYS A 202 -3.45 -3.18 -14.18
N ASN A 203 -3.17 -2.88 -12.93
CA ASN A 203 -3.03 -3.87 -11.86
C ASN A 203 -4.38 -4.25 -11.23
N LEU A 204 -5.44 -3.46 -11.44
CA LEU A 204 -6.77 -3.74 -10.92
C LEU A 204 -7.57 -4.64 -11.87
N ASP A 205 -8.02 -5.79 -11.37
CA ASP A 205 -9.05 -6.58 -12.04
C ASP A 205 -10.42 -5.90 -11.88
N ARG A 206 -10.75 -5.08 -12.88
CA ARG A 206 -12.01 -4.34 -12.94
C ARG A 206 -13.23 -5.26 -12.82
N GLU A 207 -13.23 -6.41 -13.49
CA GLU A 207 -14.40 -7.28 -13.54
C GLU A 207 -14.63 -7.98 -12.20
N SER A 208 -13.56 -8.42 -11.54
CA SER A 208 -13.65 -8.94 -10.18
C SER A 208 -14.19 -7.87 -9.22
N ILE A 209 -13.61 -6.66 -9.23
CA ILE A 209 -14.01 -5.60 -8.29
C ILE A 209 -15.47 -5.19 -8.49
N LEU A 210 -15.94 -5.06 -9.74
CA LEU A 210 -17.33 -4.70 -10.01
C LEU A 210 -18.30 -5.80 -9.57
N ARG A 211 -17.96 -7.08 -9.78
CA ARG A 211 -18.77 -8.21 -9.31
C ARG A 211 -18.84 -8.24 -7.78
N ASP A 212 -17.70 -8.13 -7.11
CA ASP A 212 -17.60 -8.12 -5.65
C ASP A 212 -18.39 -6.96 -5.06
N ALA A 213 -18.20 -5.75 -5.58
CA ALA A 213 -18.91 -4.55 -5.15
C ALA A 213 -20.42 -4.69 -5.31
N ARG A 214 -20.89 -5.17 -6.47
CA ARG A 214 -22.32 -5.39 -6.70
C ARG A 214 -22.88 -6.43 -5.73
N SER A 215 -22.16 -7.52 -5.49
CA SER A 215 -22.62 -8.57 -4.56
C SER A 215 -22.77 -8.05 -3.14
N GLU A 216 -21.82 -7.25 -2.64
CA GLU A 216 -21.82 -6.73 -1.28
C GLU A 216 -22.88 -5.64 -1.09
N ILE A 217 -23.03 -4.74 -2.07
CA ILE A 217 -24.08 -3.71 -2.05
C ILE A 217 -25.46 -4.37 -2.00
N LEU A 218 -25.72 -5.35 -2.88
CA LEU A 218 -27.01 -6.04 -2.90
C LEU A 218 -27.27 -6.84 -1.61
N ALA A 219 -26.24 -7.44 -1.01
CA ALA A 219 -26.37 -8.13 0.27
C ALA A 219 -26.79 -7.16 1.39
N ARG A 220 -26.19 -5.97 1.46
CA ARG A 220 -26.54 -4.96 2.47
C ARG A 220 -27.92 -4.34 2.26
N LEU A 221 -28.29 -4.05 1.01
CA LEU A 221 -29.63 -3.54 0.68
C LEU A 221 -30.76 -4.52 1.00
N LYS A 222 -30.47 -5.83 0.98
CA LYS A 222 -31.42 -6.87 1.41
C LYS A 222 -31.50 -7.02 2.93
N ALA A 223 -30.43 -6.70 3.66
CA ALA A 223 -30.41 -6.79 5.11
C ALA A 223 -31.13 -5.61 5.80
N ASP A 224 -31.20 -4.45 5.13
CA ASP A 224 -31.90 -3.24 5.59
C ASP A 224 -33.41 -3.24 5.26
N ARG A 225 -33.97 -4.36 4.77
CA ARG A 225 -35.35 -4.48 4.30
C ARG A 225 -36.10 -5.57 5.06
#